data_AF-A0A7S7UAQ7-F1
#
_entry.id   AF-A0A7S7UAQ7-F1
#
_cell.length_a   1.000
_cell.length_b   1.000
_cell.length_c   1.000
_cell.angle_alpha   90.00
_cell.angle_beta   90.00
_cell.angle_gamma   90.00
#
_symmetry.space_group_name_H-M   'P 1'
#
loop_
_entity.id
_entity.type
_entity.pdbx_description
1 polymer ?
#
loop_
_entity_poly.entity_id
_entity_poly.type
_entity_poly.pdbx_seq_one_letter_code
_entity_poly.pdbx_strand_id
1 'polypeptide(L)'
;MYQLRRRVFKDRLDWSVSVSGDLEIDVYDTLNPTYLLVISDENEVLGCVRLLPTTGPNMLADTFTHLLGNRAAPSDVGILESSRFCVDTERSVDPGQSGFNRATFVLFAAMLESIRAAGAQSIVTVTDARMERILRRAGWPLERLCEPQPLGQTIALAGFLHDSDRALEAMYRQAGVDGPVLIPLASERKAA
;
A
#
# COMPACT_ATOMS: atom_id res chain seq x y z
N MET A 1 6.10 -12.07 -4.69
CA MET A 1 5.93 -10.76 -4.02
C MET A 1 7.24 -10.20 -3.46
N TYR A 2 7.97 -10.87 -2.57
CA TYR A 2 9.22 -10.31 -2.00
C TYR A 2 10.30 -9.94 -3.04
N GLN A 3 10.40 -10.68 -4.15
CA GLN A 3 11.26 -10.32 -5.29
C GLN A 3 10.81 -9.01 -5.98
N LEU A 4 9.50 -8.78 -6.12
CA LEU A 4 8.96 -7.50 -6.64
C LEU A 4 9.35 -6.35 -5.72
N ARG A 5 9.18 -6.53 -4.40
CA ARG A 5 9.57 -5.54 -3.40
C ARG A 5 11.06 -5.21 -3.50
N ARG A 6 11.94 -6.21 -3.66
CA ARG A 6 13.37 -6.01 -3.89
C ARG A 6 13.66 -5.17 -5.13
N ARG A 7 13.05 -5.51 -6.27
CA ARG A 7 13.21 -4.74 -7.52
C ARG A 7 12.76 -3.30 -7.35
N VAL A 8 11.62 -3.07 -6.71
CA VAL A 8 11.08 -1.71 -6.55
C VAL A 8 11.86 -0.91 -5.52
N PHE A 9 11.97 -1.38 -4.29
CA PHE A 9 12.50 -0.56 -3.19
C PHE A 9 14.02 -0.42 -3.25
N LYS A 10 14.74 -1.49 -3.62
CA LYS A 10 16.20 -1.46 -3.61
C LYS A 10 16.83 -1.22 -4.98
N ASP A 11 16.33 -1.80 -6.09
CA ASP A 11 16.95 -1.54 -7.41
C ASP A 11 16.47 -0.21 -8.00
N ARG A 12 15.16 0.02 -8.03
CA ARG A 12 14.59 1.20 -8.72
C ARG A 12 14.63 2.47 -7.87
N LEU A 13 14.29 2.38 -6.58
CA LEU A 13 14.19 3.54 -5.69
C LEU A 13 15.45 3.76 -4.85
N ASP A 14 16.38 2.79 -4.83
CA ASP A 14 17.59 2.76 -4.00
C ASP A 14 17.36 3.15 -2.53
N TRP A 15 16.25 2.70 -1.96
CA TRP A 15 15.99 2.87 -0.54
C TRP A 15 16.88 1.96 0.29
N SER A 16 17.23 2.42 1.49
CA SER A 16 17.99 1.64 2.47
C SER A 16 17.09 0.63 3.17
N VAL A 17 16.76 -0.48 2.49
CA VAL A 17 15.91 -1.56 2.98
C VAL A 17 16.69 -2.85 3.24
N SER A 18 16.18 -3.71 4.12
CA SER A 18 16.74 -5.02 4.41
C SER A 18 16.49 -6.00 3.26
N VAL A 19 17.54 -6.67 2.80
CA VAL A 19 17.48 -7.65 1.72
C VAL A 19 18.15 -8.95 2.15
N SER A 20 17.54 -10.08 1.76
CA SER A 20 18.08 -11.42 1.96
C SER A 20 18.14 -12.11 0.60
N GLY A 21 19.31 -12.11 -0.03
CA GLY A 21 19.47 -12.56 -1.41
C GLY A 21 18.69 -11.65 -2.37
N ASP A 22 17.75 -12.23 -3.12
CA ASP A 22 16.86 -11.55 -4.07
C ASP A 22 15.53 -11.09 -3.45
N LEU A 23 15.36 -11.26 -2.14
CA LEU A 23 14.13 -10.95 -1.42
C LEU A 23 14.30 -9.69 -0.57
N GLU A 24 13.31 -8.80 -0.58
CA GLU A 24 13.19 -7.72 0.41
C GLU A 24 12.18 -8.17 1.47
N ILE A 25 12.69 -8.41 2.68
CA ILE A 25 11.94 -8.94 3.83
C ILE A 25 12.41 -8.17 5.07
N ASP A 26 11.47 -7.75 5.91
CA ASP A 26 11.73 -7.11 7.19
C ASP A 26 11.03 -7.86 8.35
N VAL A 27 11.24 -7.36 9.58
CA VAL A 27 10.66 -7.99 10.79
C VAL A 27 9.13 -7.97 10.79
N TYR A 28 8.50 -6.97 10.17
CA TYR A 28 7.05 -6.83 10.17
C TYR A 28 6.37 -7.85 9.25
N ASP A 29 7.11 -8.44 8.31
CA ASP A 29 6.62 -9.57 7.50
C ASP A 29 6.34 -10.83 8.33
N THR A 30 6.91 -10.91 9.54
CA THR A 30 6.70 -12.04 10.47
C THR A 30 5.49 -11.85 11.40
N LEU A 31 4.85 -10.67 11.39
CA LEU A 31 3.77 -10.30 12.32
C LEU A 31 2.38 -10.69 11.80
N ASN A 32 2.30 -11.77 11.01
CA ASN A 32 1.08 -12.22 10.33
C ASN A 32 0.35 -11.08 9.57
N PRO A 33 1.03 -10.34 8.69
CA PRO A 33 0.40 -9.24 7.95
C PRO A 33 -0.64 -9.74 6.95
N THR A 34 -1.59 -8.87 6.62
CA THR A 34 -2.42 -9.06 5.44
C THR A 34 -1.72 -8.43 4.24
N TYR A 35 -1.58 -9.19 3.15
CA TYR A 35 -1.06 -8.65 1.89
C TYR A 35 -2.16 -8.56 0.84
N LEU A 36 -2.24 -7.41 0.18
CA LEU A 36 -3.04 -7.25 -1.02
C LEU A 36 -2.12 -7.33 -2.23
N LEU A 37 -2.42 -8.25 -3.14
CA LEU A 37 -1.62 -8.50 -4.33
C LEU A 37 -2.45 -8.26 -5.57
N VAL A 38 -1.86 -7.60 -6.57
CA VAL A 38 -2.38 -7.61 -7.94
C VAL A 38 -1.61 -8.68 -8.69
N ILE A 39 -2.35 -9.63 -9.27
CA ILE A 39 -1.81 -10.77 -9.98
C ILE A 39 -2.30 -10.70 -11.44
N SER A 40 -1.40 -10.91 -12.40
CA SER A 40 -1.76 -10.99 -13.83
C SER A 40 -2.40 -12.34 -14.17
N ASP A 41 -2.96 -12.45 -15.38
CA ASP A 41 -3.53 -13.72 -15.88
C ASP A 41 -2.45 -14.82 -16.01
N GLU A 42 -1.19 -14.44 -16.17
CA GLU A 42 -0.02 -15.33 -16.19
C GLU A 42 0.52 -15.67 -14.78
N ASN A 43 -0.23 -15.36 -13.71
CA ASN A 43 0.17 -15.54 -12.31
C ASN A 43 1.39 -14.73 -11.88
N GLU A 44 1.68 -13.60 -12.53
CA GLU A 44 2.75 -12.71 -12.10
C GLU A 44 2.26 -11.67 -11.08
N VAL A 45 3.03 -11.41 -10.03
CA VAL A 45 2.71 -10.34 -9.07
C VAL A 45 3.07 -8.99 -9.68
N LEU A 46 2.04 -8.21 -10.03
CA LEU A 46 2.14 -6.87 -10.60
C LEU A 46 2.19 -5.77 -9.54
N GLY A 47 1.65 -6.02 -8.36
CA GLY A 47 1.61 -5.04 -7.28
C GLY A 47 1.43 -5.67 -5.92
N CYS A 48 1.82 -4.95 -4.88
CA CYS A 48 1.72 -5.36 -3.49
C CYS A 48 1.47 -4.16 -2.58
N VAL A 49 0.70 -4.38 -1.51
CA VAL A 49 0.72 -3.57 -0.29
C VAL A 49 0.56 -4.49 0.91
N ARG A 50 1.20 -4.14 2.03
CA ARG A 50 1.10 -4.83 3.32
C ARG A 50 0.23 -4.02 4.26
N LEU A 51 -0.66 -4.69 4.98
CA LEU A 51 -1.50 -4.12 6.03
C LEU A 51 -1.21 -4.81 7.37
N LEU A 52 -1.11 -4.02 8.44
CA LEU A 52 -0.96 -4.46 9.82
C LEU A 52 -1.93 -3.70 10.74
N PRO A 53 -2.38 -4.28 11.85
CA PRO A 53 -3.13 -3.54 12.86
C PRO A 53 -2.23 -2.53 13.59
N THR A 54 -2.69 -1.30 13.80
CA THR A 54 -1.92 -0.29 14.56
C THR A 54 -1.85 -0.58 16.07
N THR A 55 -2.66 -1.51 16.57
CA THR A 55 -2.57 -1.99 17.96
C THR A 55 -1.33 -2.85 18.24
N GLY A 56 -0.60 -3.25 17.19
CA GLY A 56 0.66 -3.98 17.29
C GLY A 56 1.85 -3.22 16.69
N PRO A 57 3.05 -3.83 16.71
CA PRO A 57 4.26 -3.26 16.12
C PRO A 57 4.06 -2.96 14.62
N ASN A 58 4.49 -1.78 14.19
CA ASN A 58 4.32 -1.31 12.81
C ASN A 58 5.36 -0.26 12.45
N MET A 59 5.57 -0.04 11.14
CA MET A 59 6.67 0.81 10.68
C MET A 59 6.58 2.26 11.15
N LEU A 60 5.37 2.83 11.19
CA LEU A 60 5.19 4.21 11.60
C LEU A 60 5.55 4.39 13.09
N ALA A 61 5.07 3.50 13.95
CA ALA A 61 5.31 3.55 15.39
C ALA A 61 6.76 3.22 15.77
N ASP A 62 7.42 2.34 15.02
CA ASP A 62 8.71 1.78 15.42
C ASP A 62 9.91 2.38 14.65
N THR A 63 9.71 2.83 13.41
CA THR A 63 10.80 3.27 12.50
C THR A 63 10.67 4.74 12.09
N PHE A 64 9.46 5.20 11.79
CA PHE A 64 9.23 6.52 11.22
C PHE A 64 8.59 7.51 12.20
N THR A 65 8.93 7.40 13.48
CA THR A 65 8.35 8.21 14.57
C THR A 65 8.51 9.72 14.36
N HIS A 66 9.58 10.16 13.70
CA HIS A 66 9.78 11.57 13.35
C HIS A 66 8.72 12.13 12.37
N LEU A 67 7.99 11.27 11.65
CA LEU A 67 6.88 11.65 10.78
C LEU A 67 5.53 11.76 11.53
N LEU A 68 5.51 11.51 12.84
CA LEU A 68 4.33 11.73 13.69
C LEU A 68 4.18 13.21 14.10
N GLY A 69 5.22 14.01 13.91
CA GLY A 69 5.28 15.37 14.45
C GLY A 69 5.18 15.36 15.97
N ASN A 70 4.21 16.11 16.51
CA ASN A 70 3.97 16.20 17.97
C ASN A 70 2.86 15.22 18.46
N ARG A 71 2.45 14.27 17.63
CA ARG A 71 1.36 13.32 17.93
C ARG A 71 1.93 11.99 18.42
N ALA A 72 1.15 11.27 19.23
CA ALA A 72 1.44 9.87 19.50
C ALA A 72 1.20 9.01 18.26
N ALA A 73 1.89 7.87 18.15
CA ALA A 73 1.60 6.89 17.12
C ALA A 73 0.15 6.38 17.27
N PRO A 74 -0.62 6.27 16.18
CA PRO A 74 -1.96 5.68 16.25
C PRO A 74 -1.89 4.26 16.79
N SER A 75 -2.83 3.91 17.67
CA SER A 75 -2.98 2.57 18.20
C SER A 75 -4.47 2.33 18.46
N ASP A 76 -5.17 1.89 17.41
CA ASP A 76 -6.63 1.74 17.42
C ASP A 76 -7.04 0.57 16.52
N VAL A 77 -8.01 -0.23 16.96
CA VAL A 77 -8.55 -1.35 16.19
C VAL A 77 -9.24 -0.91 14.89
N GLY A 78 -9.71 0.34 14.84
CA GLY A 78 -10.29 0.98 13.67
C GLY A 78 -9.26 1.57 12.70
N ILE A 79 -7.95 1.41 12.95
CA ILE A 79 -6.89 1.97 12.11
C ILE A 79 -5.89 0.86 11.73
N LEU A 80 -5.70 0.69 10.43
CA LEU A 80 -4.67 -0.18 9.88
C LEU A 80 -3.41 0.64 9.51
N GLU A 81 -2.23 0.06 9.64
CA GLU A 81 -1.01 0.58 9.02
C GLU A 81 -0.86 -0.03 7.63
N SER A 82 -0.49 0.78 6.64
CA SER A 82 -0.04 0.25 5.36
C SER A 82 1.43 0.57 5.10
N SER A 83 2.13 -0.42 4.58
CA SER A 83 3.52 -0.34 4.16
C SER A 83 3.75 -1.15 2.88
N ARG A 84 4.94 -1.00 2.29
CA ARG A 84 5.36 -1.79 1.11
C ARG A 84 4.42 -1.66 -0.10
N PHE A 85 3.80 -0.51 -0.29
CA PHE A 85 3.08 -0.21 -1.53
C PHE A 85 4.07 -0.17 -2.71
N CYS A 86 3.93 -1.10 -3.64
CA CYS A 86 4.72 -1.11 -4.86
C CYS A 86 3.94 -1.69 -6.05
N VAL A 87 4.26 -1.17 -7.23
CA VAL A 87 3.75 -1.67 -8.51
C VAL A 87 4.92 -1.85 -9.47
N ASP A 88 4.89 -2.97 -10.18
CA ASP A 88 5.79 -3.28 -11.28
C ASP A 88 5.39 -2.44 -12.50
N THR A 89 6.08 -1.32 -12.70
CA THR A 89 5.76 -0.36 -13.78
C THR A 89 6.27 -0.82 -15.14
N GLU A 90 7.19 -1.79 -15.17
CA GLU A 90 7.73 -2.33 -16.42
C GLU A 90 6.82 -3.42 -16.97
N ARG A 91 6.21 -4.22 -16.09
CA ARG A 91 5.30 -5.31 -16.49
C ARG A 91 3.83 -4.89 -16.54
N SER A 92 3.44 -3.88 -15.77
CA SER A 92 2.09 -3.31 -15.82
C SER A 92 2.05 -2.17 -16.82
N VAL A 93 2.23 -2.50 -18.11
CA VAL A 93 2.30 -1.52 -19.20
C VAL A 93 0.91 -0.96 -19.56
N ASP A 94 -0.17 -1.59 -19.08
CA ASP A 94 -1.53 -1.16 -19.36
C ASP A 94 -1.83 0.20 -18.69
N PRO A 95 -1.84 1.30 -19.47
CA PRO A 95 -2.19 2.59 -18.95
C PRO A 95 -3.70 2.60 -18.71
N GLY A 96 -4.12 2.71 -17.45
CA GLY A 96 -5.50 3.00 -17.12
C GLY A 96 -5.98 4.28 -17.82
N GLN A 97 -7.29 4.55 -17.75
CA GLN A 97 -7.93 5.60 -18.56
C GLN A 97 -7.30 7.01 -18.38
N SER A 98 -6.61 7.25 -17.28
CA SER A 98 -5.92 8.51 -16.95
C SER A 98 -4.42 8.56 -17.30
N GLY A 99 -3.89 7.56 -18.02
CA GLY A 99 -2.45 7.46 -18.33
C GLY A 99 -1.57 7.03 -17.15
N PHE A 100 -2.18 6.50 -16.08
CA PHE A 100 -1.50 5.92 -14.92
C PHE A 100 -1.65 4.39 -14.95
N ASN A 101 -0.68 3.70 -14.37
CA ASN A 101 -0.65 2.24 -14.33
C ASN A 101 -1.91 1.67 -13.65
N ARG A 102 -2.68 0.87 -14.39
CA ARG A 102 -3.94 0.24 -13.96
C ARG A 102 -3.83 -0.47 -12.60
N ALA A 103 -2.72 -1.19 -12.36
CA ALA A 103 -2.50 -1.93 -11.11
C ALA A 103 -2.42 -1.01 -9.87
N THR A 104 -2.02 0.25 -10.04
CA THR A 104 -2.04 1.24 -8.95
C THR A 104 -3.46 1.49 -8.46
N PHE A 105 -4.41 1.71 -9.38
CA PHE A 105 -5.80 1.98 -9.01
C PHE A 105 -6.50 0.74 -8.47
N VAL A 106 -6.18 -0.44 -9.01
CA VAL A 106 -6.65 -1.71 -8.45
C VAL A 106 -6.16 -1.87 -7.00
N LEU A 107 -4.88 -1.60 -6.72
CA LEU A 107 -4.38 -1.66 -5.34
C LEU A 107 -5.04 -0.64 -4.41
N PHE A 108 -5.24 0.60 -4.86
CA PHE A 108 -5.93 1.60 -4.02
C PHE A 108 -7.38 1.20 -3.74
N ALA A 109 -8.10 0.67 -4.74
CA ALA A 109 -9.45 0.15 -4.54
C ALA A 109 -9.44 -1.01 -3.52
N ALA A 110 -8.48 -1.94 -3.66
CA ALA A 110 -8.30 -3.05 -2.72
C ALA A 110 -8.01 -2.57 -1.29
N MET A 111 -7.27 -1.48 -1.11
CA MET A 111 -7.02 -0.88 0.21
C MET A 111 -8.31 -0.32 0.83
N LEU A 112 -9.14 0.40 0.06
CA LEU A 112 -10.45 0.88 0.52
C LEU A 112 -11.40 -0.27 0.86
N GLU A 113 -11.47 -1.29 0.01
CA GLU A 113 -12.24 -2.51 0.29
C GLU A 113 -11.73 -3.22 1.56
N SER A 114 -10.42 -3.21 1.81
CA SER A 114 -9.83 -3.81 3.01
C SER A 114 -10.15 -3.03 4.28
N ILE A 115 -10.21 -1.69 4.21
CA ILE A 115 -10.71 -0.86 5.33
C ILE A 115 -12.11 -1.34 5.73
N ARG A 116 -13.00 -1.50 4.74
CA ARG A 116 -14.38 -1.93 4.95
C ARG A 116 -14.47 -3.37 5.46
N ALA A 117 -13.73 -4.29 4.84
CA ALA A 117 -13.71 -5.70 5.22
C ALA A 117 -13.20 -5.90 6.66
N ALA A 118 -12.27 -5.08 7.12
CA ALA A 118 -11.76 -5.10 8.49
C ALA A 118 -12.67 -4.37 9.49
N GLY A 119 -13.73 -3.67 9.05
CA GLY A 119 -14.52 -2.77 9.89
C GLY A 119 -13.72 -1.57 10.42
N ALA A 120 -12.63 -1.22 9.73
CA ALA A 120 -11.77 -0.09 10.06
C ALA A 120 -12.36 1.21 9.47
N GLN A 121 -11.78 2.35 9.86
CA GLN A 121 -12.17 3.68 9.41
C GLN A 121 -11.11 4.32 8.51
N SER A 122 -9.85 3.95 8.70
CA SER A 122 -8.73 4.53 7.97
C SER A 122 -7.52 3.61 7.90
N ILE A 123 -6.63 3.94 6.97
CA ILE A 123 -5.27 3.44 6.91
C ILE A 123 -4.32 4.60 7.26
N VAL A 124 -3.39 4.38 8.18
CA VAL A 124 -2.23 5.25 8.36
C VAL A 124 -1.06 4.71 7.52
N THR A 125 -0.36 5.59 6.80
CA THR A 125 0.74 5.17 5.91
C THR A 125 1.89 6.15 5.97
N VAL A 126 3.11 5.63 5.81
CA VAL A 126 4.28 6.41 5.41
C VAL A 126 4.43 6.29 3.90
N THR A 127 4.61 7.42 3.22
CA THR A 127 4.73 7.48 1.76
C THR A 127 5.63 8.61 1.32
N ASP A 128 6.02 8.65 0.05
CA ASP A 128 6.79 9.75 -0.51
C ASP A 128 5.91 10.81 -1.18
N ALA A 129 6.48 11.99 -1.42
CA ALA A 129 5.77 13.11 -2.06
C ALA A 129 5.29 12.78 -3.48
N ARG A 130 5.89 11.80 -4.17
CA ARG A 130 5.45 11.35 -5.49
C ARG A 130 4.16 10.56 -5.38
N MET A 131 4.10 9.62 -4.46
CA MET A 131 2.92 8.80 -4.20
C MET A 131 1.76 9.64 -3.66
N GLU A 132 2.03 10.61 -2.79
CA GLU A 132 1.00 11.56 -2.33
C GLU A 132 0.33 12.31 -3.50
N ARG A 133 1.11 12.72 -4.51
CA ARG A 133 0.55 13.33 -5.72
C ARG A 133 -0.34 12.35 -6.50
N ILE A 134 0.00 11.07 -6.52
CA ILE A 134 -0.79 10.03 -7.19
C ILE A 134 -2.10 9.81 -6.42
N LEU A 135 -2.03 9.66 -5.09
CA LEU A 135 -3.19 9.57 -4.19
C LEU A 135 -4.17 10.74 -4.40
N ARG A 136 -3.66 11.98 -4.38
CA ARG A 136 -4.48 13.17 -4.64
C ARG A 136 -5.14 13.16 -6.02
N ARG A 137 -4.42 12.72 -7.07
CA ARG A 137 -4.96 12.60 -8.44
C ARG A 137 -6.01 11.50 -8.55
N ALA A 138 -5.87 10.43 -7.78
CA ALA A 138 -6.85 9.36 -7.68
C ALA A 138 -8.14 9.78 -6.93
N GLY A 139 -8.18 11.01 -6.37
CA GLY A 139 -9.30 11.48 -5.58
C GLY A 139 -9.28 11.00 -4.13
N TRP A 140 -8.15 10.45 -3.66
CA TRP A 140 -7.97 9.91 -2.32
C TRP A 140 -6.85 10.64 -1.57
N PRO A 141 -7.08 11.88 -1.14
CA PRO A 141 -6.03 12.71 -0.56
C PRO A 141 -5.60 12.16 0.81
N LEU A 142 -4.30 12.27 1.08
CA LEU A 142 -3.71 11.93 2.37
C LEU A 142 -3.91 13.08 3.37
N GLU A 143 -4.51 12.80 4.52
CA GLU A 143 -4.51 13.72 5.67
C GLU A 143 -3.16 13.61 6.40
N ARG A 144 -2.26 14.56 6.14
CA ARG A 144 -0.90 14.56 6.70
C ARG A 144 -0.89 14.68 8.22
N LEU A 145 -0.02 13.92 8.88
CA LEU A 145 0.28 14.04 10.31
C LEU A 145 1.21 15.22 10.62
N CYS A 146 2.18 15.47 9.75
CA CYS A 146 3.17 16.54 9.86
C CYS A 146 3.58 17.07 8.47
N GLU A 147 4.42 18.11 8.47
CA GLU A 147 5.06 18.57 7.24
C GLU A 147 6.02 17.52 6.67
N PRO A 148 6.15 17.42 5.34
CA PRO A 148 7.05 16.46 4.71
C PRO A 148 8.50 16.61 5.20
N GLN A 149 9.18 15.50 5.43
CA GLN A 149 10.55 15.46 5.96
C GLN A 149 11.50 14.75 4.97
N PRO A 150 12.77 15.15 4.89
CA PRO A 150 13.78 14.39 4.16
C PRO A 150 13.98 13.00 4.77
N LEU A 151 13.99 11.97 3.94
CA LEU A 151 14.29 10.59 4.32
C LEU A 151 15.16 9.94 3.25
N GLY A 152 16.46 9.79 3.54
CA GLY A 152 17.42 9.32 2.55
C GLY A 152 17.47 10.24 1.33
N GLN A 153 17.13 9.69 0.15
CA GLN A 153 17.11 10.44 -1.12
C GLN A 153 15.72 10.97 -1.51
N THR A 154 14.70 10.83 -0.65
CA THR A 154 13.33 11.25 -0.94
C THR A 154 12.78 12.20 0.12
N ILE A 155 11.60 12.77 -0.17
CA ILE A 155 10.78 13.49 0.79
C ILE A 155 9.64 12.55 1.22
N ALA A 156 9.64 12.16 2.48
CA ALA A 156 8.65 11.28 3.08
C ALA A 156 7.63 12.07 3.91
N LEU A 157 6.44 11.51 4.03
CA LEU A 157 5.35 12.03 4.85
C LEU A 157 4.53 10.87 5.40
N ALA A 158 3.89 11.08 6.54
CA ALA A 158 2.92 10.16 7.11
C ALA A 158 1.54 10.81 7.17
N GLY A 159 0.49 10.01 7.05
CA GLY A 159 -0.88 10.51 7.05
C GLY A 159 -1.95 9.43 7.06
N PHE A 160 -3.19 9.86 7.23
CA PHE A 160 -4.37 9.00 7.15
C PHE A 160 -5.00 9.02 5.76
N LEU A 161 -5.42 7.84 5.31
CA LEU A 161 -6.26 7.60 4.16
C LEU A 161 -7.60 7.04 4.67
N HIS A 162 -8.66 7.84 4.56
CA HIS A 162 -9.99 7.51 5.09
C HIS A 162 -10.82 6.71 4.09
N ASP A 163 -11.75 5.90 4.59
CA ASP A 163 -12.74 5.28 3.70
C ASP A 163 -13.52 6.34 2.89
N SER A 164 -13.80 6.04 1.63
CA SER A 164 -14.48 6.95 0.72
C SER A 164 -15.10 6.22 -0.48
N ASP A 165 -16.43 6.19 -0.54
CA ASP A 165 -17.17 5.66 -1.70
C ASP A 165 -16.80 6.39 -2.99
N ARG A 166 -16.70 7.73 -2.92
CA ARG A 166 -16.33 8.55 -4.07
C ARG A 166 -14.95 8.18 -4.62
N ALA A 167 -13.97 7.95 -3.73
CA ALA A 167 -12.63 7.55 -4.14
C ALA A 167 -12.64 6.13 -4.73
N LEU A 168 -13.35 5.19 -4.10
CA LEU A 168 -13.47 3.81 -4.57
C LEU A 168 -14.08 3.73 -5.97
N GLU A 169 -15.20 4.40 -6.20
CA GLU A 169 -15.83 4.48 -7.52
C GLU A 169 -14.91 5.12 -8.57
N ALA A 170 -14.16 6.15 -8.19
CA ALA A 170 -13.20 6.78 -9.09
C ALA A 170 -12.05 5.84 -9.43
N MET A 171 -11.59 5.02 -8.49
CA MET A 171 -10.54 4.02 -8.72
C MET A 171 -11.02 2.89 -9.63
N TYR A 172 -12.25 2.40 -9.45
CA TYR A 172 -12.86 1.43 -10.36
C TYR A 172 -12.92 1.95 -11.80
N ARG A 173 -13.43 3.18 -11.99
CA ARG A 173 -13.47 3.81 -13.33
C ARG A 173 -12.08 3.96 -13.93
N GLN A 174 -11.10 4.44 -13.16
CA GLN A 174 -9.73 4.63 -13.66
C GLN A 174 -9.02 3.30 -13.97
N ALA A 175 -9.34 2.24 -13.22
CA ALA A 175 -8.85 0.88 -13.46
C ALA A 175 -9.60 0.13 -14.56
N GLY A 176 -10.77 0.64 -15.01
CA GLY A 176 -11.63 -0.05 -15.96
C GLY A 176 -12.19 -1.36 -15.41
N VAL A 177 -12.62 -1.37 -14.15
CA VAL A 177 -13.26 -2.52 -13.48
C VAL A 177 -14.63 -2.14 -12.94
N ASP A 178 -15.54 -3.11 -12.83
CA ASP A 178 -16.96 -2.86 -12.51
C ASP A 178 -17.34 -3.07 -11.03
N GLY A 179 -16.41 -3.52 -10.19
CA GLY A 179 -16.74 -3.85 -8.81
C GLY A 179 -15.60 -4.51 -8.05
N PRO A 180 -15.88 -5.11 -6.88
CA PRO A 180 -14.87 -5.44 -5.89
C PRO A 180 -13.67 -6.15 -6.49
N VAL A 181 -12.48 -5.61 -6.22
CA VAL A 181 -11.23 -6.16 -6.73
C VAL A 181 -10.63 -7.18 -5.78
N LEU A 182 -11.06 -7.20 -4.51
CA LEU A 182 -10.72 -8.27 -3.58
C LEU A 182 -11.46 -9.54 -3.96
N ILE A 183 -10.68 -10.55 -4.33
CA ILE A 183 -11.18 -11.91 -4.53
C ILE A 183 -11.04 -12.62 -3.18
N PRO A 184 -12.13 -13.14 -2.58
CA PRO A 184 -12.01 -14.00 -1.41
C PRO A 184 -11.05 -15.14 -1.76
N LEU A 185 -10.06 -15.39 -0.90
CA LEU A 185 -9.27 -16.61 -1.04
C LEU A 185 -10.26 -17.77 -0.99
N ALA A 186 -10.49 -18.42 -2.14
CA ALA A 186 -11.30 -19.62 -2.18
C ALA A 186 -10.68 -20.57 -1.16
N SER A 187 -11.46 -20.95 -0.15
CA SER A 187 -11.11 -21.94 0.87
C SER A 187 -10.27 -23.02 0.19
N GLU A 188 -9.04 -23.19 0.66
CA GLU A 188 -8.00 -24.00 0.03
C GLU A 188 -8.61 -25.21 -0.69
N ARG A 189 -8.27 -25.39 -1.97
CA ARG A 189 -8.40 -26.69 -2.62
C ARG A 189 -7.75 -27.68 -1.67
N LYS A 190 -8.55 -28.51 -0.99
CA LYS A 190 -8.05 -29.65 -0.22
C LYS A 190 -7.03 -30.35 -1.10
N ALA A 191 -5.76 -30.28 -0.70
CA ALA A 191 -4.72 -31.11 -1.27
C ALA A 191 -5.21 -32.56 -1.10
N ALA A 192 -5.39 -33.24 -2.22
CA ALA A 192 -5.66 -34.66 -2.28
C ALA A 192 -4.42 -35.46 -1.87
#